data_AF-A0A2E6ZTL2-F1
#
_entry.id   AF-A0A2E6ZTL2-F1
#
_cell.length_a   1.000
_cell.length_b   1.000
_cell.length_c   1.000
_cell.angle_alpha   90.00
_cell.angle_beta   90.00
_cell.angle_gamma   90.00
#
_symmetry.space_group_name_H-M   'P 1'
#
loop_
_entity.id
_entity.type
_entity.pdbx_description
1 polymer ?
#
loop_
_entity_poly.entity_id
_entity_poly.type
_entity_poly.pdbx_seq_one_letter_code
_entity_poly.pdbx_strand_id
1 'polypeptide(L)'
;GYTYGRNRVTNEQLLPADRPLVDRLFPEVTLSSFTTSLVSDSRDDPLDTTDGELVGVESEVAFRRLGSEVGFAKATVQGFIYRELPGGVVFAGGGRLGLARGFVLELAGPPTPVFGDDGVLVLVPGEAVNVVQALPASERFFAGGDTTVRGFALDRLGDGLTIDPNGFPTGGNALMVLNSELRVPVTESIQVVGFLDVGNVFDRAANLSLGRIRGGAGFGIRYGSPVGPIRVDLGFKLDRREFAGELESPTALHLSIGQAF
;
A
#
# COMPACT_ATOMS: atom_id res chain seq x y z
N GLY A 1 2.56 -19.47 8.51
CA GLY A 1 3.87 -19.37 9.21
C GLY A 1 3.73 -18.46 10.41
N TYR A 2 4.61 -18.62 11.41
CA TYR A 2 4.79 -17.66 12.50
C TYR A 2 6.03 -16.82 12.20
N THR A 3 5.92 -15.51 12.36
CA THR A 3 7.04 -14.58 12.10
C THR A 3 7.20 -13.64 13.30
N TYR A 4 8.45 -13.37 13.65
CA TYR A 4 8.84 -12.35 14.63
C TYR A 4 9.72 -11.33 13.92
N GLY A 5 9.35 -10.05 14.00
CA GLY A 5 10.06 -8.97 13.32
C GLY A 5 10.08 -7.70 14.17
N ARG A 6 11.16 -6.92 14.03
CA ARG A 6 11.28 -5.57 14.59
C ARG A 6 11.38 -4.60 13.43
N ASN A 7 10.33 -3.82 13.21
CA ASN A 7 10.29 -2.82 12.15
C ASN A 7 10.64 -1.45 12.72
N ARG A 8 11.58 -0.77 12.06
CA ARG A 8 11.95 0.62 12.34
C ARG A 8 11.74 1.43 11.07
N VAL A 9 10.91 2.47 11.16
CA VAL A 9 10.80 3.44 10.07
C VAL A 9 11.95 4.44 10.22
N THR A 10 12.75 4.60 9.17
CA THR A 10 13.87 5.58 9.13
C THR A 10 13.61 6.62 8.06
N ASN A 11 14.13 7.85 8.26
CA ASN A 11 14.07 8.95 7.29
C ASN A 11 12.68 9.62 7.14
N GLU A 12 12.00 9.86 8.26
CA GLU A 12 10.70 10.54 8.30
C GLU A 12 10.88 12.07 8.32
N GLN A 13 10.29 12.77 7.34
CA GLN A 13 10.25 14.24 7.28
C GLN A 13 8.97 14.83 7.92
N LEU A 14 8.23 14.03 8.69
CA LEU A 14 7.03 14.49 9.41
C LEU A 14 7.40 15.09 10.76
N LEU A 15 6.89 16.30 11.03
CA LEU A 15 6.93 16.89 12.37
C LEU A 15 6.21 15.96 13.36
N PRO A 16 6.69 15.80 14.60
CA PRO A 16 6.08 14.89 15.57
C PRO A 16 4.58 15.13 15.79
N ALA A 17 4.10 16.38 15.68
CA ALA A 17 2.69 16.72 15.86
C ALA A 17 1.77 16.17 14.75
N ASP A 18 2.28 16.03 13.53
CA ASP A 18 1.52 15.62 12.33
C ASP A 18 1.45 14.10 12.19
N ARG A 19 2.16 13.37 13.05
CA ARG A 19 2.17 11.91 13.05
C ARG A 19 0.90 11.36 13.70
N PRO A 20 0.28 10.32 13.10
CA PRO A 20 -0.73 9.53 13.78
C PRO A 20 -0.23 9.08 15.15
N LEU A 21 -1.12 9.09 16.15
CA LEU A 21 -0.74 8.80 17.54
C LEU A 21 -0.04 7.43 17.69
N VAL A 22 -0.46 6.43 16.91
CA VAL A 22 0.19 5.11 16.91
C VAL A 22 1.66 5.17 16.47
N ASP A 23 1.98 5.96 15.44
CA ASP A 23 3.36 6.05 14.91
C ASP A 23 4.28 6.84 15.84
N ARG A 24 3.71 7.77 16.65
CA ARG A 24 4.45 8.46 17.71
C ARG A 24 4.76 7.56 18.89
N LEU A 25 3.82 6.71 19.26
CA LEU A 25 3.96 5.83 20.42
C LEU A 25 4.78 4.58 20.10
N PHE A 26 4.74 4.12 18.84
CA PHE A 26 5.42 2.93 18.36
C PHE A 26 6.26 3.22 17.10
N PRO A 27 7.27 4.12 17.16
CA PRO A 27 8.15 4.39 16.02
C PRO A 27 9.08 3.21 15.70
N GLU A 28 9.35 2.37 16.71
CA GLU A 28 9.96 1.04 16.57
C GLU A 28 8.97 0.03 17.15
N VAL A 29 8.16 -0.60 16.29
CA VAL A 29 7.12 -1.53 16.75
C VAL A 29 7.64 -2.98 16.69
N THR A 30 7.51 -3.68 17.81
CA THR A 30 7.71 -5.14 17.83
C THR A 30 6.42 -5.84 17.43
N LEU A 31 6.48 -6.66 16.38
CA LEU A 31 5.33 -7.38 15.86
C LEU A 31 5.52 -8.88 16.03
N SER A 32 4.50 -9.52 16.59
CA SER A 32 4.37 -10.97 16.64
C SER A 32 3.04 -11.35 16.00
N SER A 33 3.14 -11.96 14.83
CA SER A 33 1.99 -12.24 13.98
C SER A 33 1.98 -13.66 13.43
N PHE A 34 0.77 -14.10 13.10
CA PHE A 34 0.53 -15.34 12.38
C PHE A 34 0.06 -15.02 10.98
N THR A 35 0.75 -15.56 9.98
CA THR A 35 0.46 -15.34 8.57
C THR A 35 0.00 -16.63 7.91
N THR A 36 -1.07 -16.57 7.13
CA THR A 36 -1.56 -17.65 6.27
C THR A 36 -1.57 -17.17 4.85
N SER A 37 -1.00 -17.94 3.93
CA SER A 37 -0.96 -17.62 2.50
C SER A 37 -1.41 -18.80 1.65
N LEU A 38 -2.15 -18.50 0.60
CA LEU A 38 -2.57 -19.44 -0.43
C LEU A 38 -2.23 -18.81 -1.78
N VAL A 39 -1.56 -19.57 -2.64
CA VAL A 39 -1.20 -19.12 -3.99
C VAL A 39 -1.53 -20.22 -4.98
N SER A 40 -2.21 -19.85 -6.06
CA SER A 40 -2.41 -20.67 -7.24
C SER A 40 -1.81 -19.93 -8.41
N ASP A 41 -0.82 -20.55 -9.07
CA ASP A 41 -0.14 -19.98 -10.23
C ASP A 41 -0.18 -21.01 -11.37
N SER A 42 -0.83 -20.64 -12.47
CA SER A 42 -0.94 -21.43 -13.68
C SER A 42 -0.36 -20.70 -14.89
N ARG A 43 0.46 -19.67 -14.65
CA ARG A 43 1.11 -18.89 -15.70
C ARG A 43 2.11 -19.77 -16.48
N ASP A 44 2.16 -19.56 -17.78
CA ASP A 44 3.08 -20.24 -18.69
C ASP A 44 4.54 -19.86 -18.44
N ASP A 45 4.81 -18.57 -18.24
CA ASP A 45 6.12 -18.03 -17.92
C ASP A 45 6.01 -17.03 -16.75
N PRO A 46 6.77 -17.21 -15.66
CA PRO A 46 6.70 -16.33 -14.48
C PRO A 46 7.37 -14.97 -14.68
N LEU A 47 8.08 -14.71 -15.78
CA LEU A 47 8.79 -13.46 -16.11
C LEU A 47 8.22 -12.71 -17.33
N ASP A 48 7.66 -13.42 -18.33
CA ASP A 48 6.96 -12.82 -19.48
C ASP A 48 5.70 -13.63 -19.83
N THR A 49 4.73 -13.59 -18.93
CA THR A 49 3.49 -14.39 -19.02
C THR A 49 2.66 -14.00 -20.25
N THR A 50 2.28 -14.99 -21.06
CA THR A 50 1.39 -14.79 -22.21
C THR A 50 0.00 -15.38 -22.00
N ASP A 51 -0.10 -16.49 -21.25
CA ASP A 51 -1.38 -17.11 -20.87
C ASP A 51 -1.33 -17.68 -19.45
N GLY A 52 -2.49 -17.71 -18.80
CA GLY A 52 -2.67 -18.30 -17.48
C GLY A 52 -3.05 -17.27 -16.41
N GLU A 53 -3.03 -17.71 -15.16
CA GLU A 53 -3.59 -16.96 -14.03
C GLU A 53 -2.69 -17.07 -12.80
N LEU A 54 -2.65 -16.01 -11.99
CA LEU A 54 -2.03 -16.00 -10.68
C LEU A 54 -3.04 -15.45 -9.67
N VAL A 55 -3.34 -16.22 -8.63
CA VAL A 55 -4.20 -15.78 -7.53
C VAL A 55 -3.46 -15.99 -6.22
N GLY A 56 -3.40 -14.94 -5.40
CA GLY A 56 -2.80 -14.96 -4.07
C GLY A 56 -3.77 -14.43 -3.03
N VAL A 57 -3.86 -15.13 -1.91
CA VAL A 57 -4.56 -14.67 -0.70
C VAL A 57 -3.59 -14.76 0.45
N GLU A 58 -3.45 -13.67 1.20
CA GLU A 58 -2.66 -13.63 2.42
C GLU A 58 -3.49 -13.01 3.54
N SER A 59 -3.39 -13.58 4.73
CA SER A 59 -4.00 -13.03 5.94
C SER A 59 -2.98 -13.04 7.05
N GLU A 60 -2.91 -11.95 7.79
CA GLU A 60 -2.01 -11.76 8.91
C GLU A 60 -2.81 -11.30 10.13
N VAL A 61 -2.52 -11.89 11.29
CA VAL A 61 -3.08 -11.45 12.56
C VAL A 61 -1.97 -11.29 13.57
N ALA A 62 -1.79 -10.07 14.06
CA ALA A 62 -0.86 -9.73 15.13
C ALA A 62 -1.61 -9.70 16.47
N PHE A 63 -1.08 -10.42 17.46
CA PHE A 63 -1.69 -10.53 18.78
C PHE A 63 -0.76 -10.02 19.87
N ARG A 64 -1.27 -9.13 20.73
CA ARG A 64 -0.52 -8.65 21.89
C ARG A 64 -0.16 -9.77 22.88
N ARG A 65 -1.03 -10.77 23.00
CA ARG A 65 -0.78 -11.97 23.83
C ARG A 65 0.41 -12.80 23.34
N LEU A 66 0.87 -12.60 22.10
CA LEU A 66 2.03 -13.28 21.52
C LEU A 66 3.29 -12.41 21.55
N GLY A 67 3.28 -11.26 22.24
CA GLY A 67 4.44 -10.37 22.32
C GLY A 67 4.45 -9.21 21.31
N SER A 68 3.37 -9.05 20.53
CA SER A 68 3.20 -7.87 19.67
C SER A 68 2.86 -6.64 20.52
N GLU A 69 3.43 -5.48 20.22
CA GLU A 69 3.10 -4.23 20.93
C GLU A 69 1.72 -3.70 20.53
N VAL A 70 1.34 -3.92 19.26
CA VAL A 70 0.03 -3.60 18.69
C VAL A 70 -0.72 -4.86 18.28
N GLY A 71 -2.05 -4.78 18.18
CA GLY A 71 -2.88 -5.87 17.65
C GLY A 71 -3.60 -5.42 16.39
N PHE A 72 -3.65 -6.27 15.37
CA PHE A 72 -4.40 -6.03 14.15
C PHE A 72 -4.72 -7.31 13.40
N ALA A 73 -5.67 -7.23 12.47
CA ALA A 73 -5.88 -8.21 11.42
C ALA A 73 -5.75 -7.51 10.06
N LYS A 74 -5.10 -8.19 9.11
CA LYS A 74 -4.87 -7.71 7.74
C LYS A 74 -5.11 -8.87 6.79
N ALA A 75 -5.72 -8.58 5.64
CA ALA A 75 -5.92 -9.53 4.57
C ALA A 75 -5.66 -8.85 3.23
N THR A 76 -4.99 -9.56 2.34
CA THR A 76 -4.74 -9.14 0.96
C THR A 76 -5.18 -10.24 0.01
N VAL A 77 -5.80 -9.83 -1.08
CA VAL A 77 -6.18 -10.69 -2.19
C VAL A 77 -5.63 -10.04 -3.44
N GLN A 78 -4.95 -10.81 -4.27
CA GLN A 78 -4.50 -10.39 -5.58
C GLN A 78 -4.80 -11.44 -6.63
N GLY A 79 -5.11 -10.99 -7.83
CA GLY A 79 -5.44 -11.87 -8.95
C GLY A 79 -4.99 -11.23 -10.26
N PHE A 80 -4.36 -12.02 -11.12
CA PHE A 80 -3.90 -11.64 -12.45
C PHE A 80 -4.30 -12.69 -13.46
N ILE A 81 -4.73 -12.25 -14.64
CA ILE A 81 -5.09 -13.08 -15.77
C ILE A 81 -4.37 -12.57 -17.01
N TYR A 82 -3.81 -13.51 -17.77
CA TYR A 82 -3.10 -13.26 -19.01
C TYR A 82 -3.76 -14.10 -20.10
N ARG A 83 -3.96 -13.50 -21.27
CA ARG A 83 -4.54 -14.15 -22.43
C ARG A 83 -3.82 -13.70 -23.69
N GLU A 84 -3.30 -14.65 -24.45
CA GLU A 84 -2.82 -14.41 -25.80
C GLU A 84 -4.02 -14.22 -26.74
N LEU A 85 -3.98 -13.15 -27.53
CA LEU A 85 -4.95 -12.76 -28.53
C LEU A 85 -4.35 -12.93 -29.94
N PRO A 86 -5.17 -12.92 -31.01
CA PRO A 86 -4.66 -13.03 -32.37
C PRO A 86 -3.55 -12.02 -32.70
N GLY A 87 -2.50 -12.49 -33.38
CA GLY A 87 -1.35 -11.67 -33.74
C GLY A 87 -0.28 -11.56 -32.64
N GLY A 88 -0.30 -12.44 -31.63
CA GLY A 88 0.68 -12.45 -30.54
C GLY A 88 0.48 -11.32 -29.52
N VAL A 89 -0.66 -10.62 -29.58
CA VAL A 89 -0.99 -9.57 -28.62
C VAL A 89 -1.38 -10.21 -27.30
N VAL A 90 -0.82 -9.76 -26.19
CA VAL A 90 -1.18 -10.28 -24.86
C VAL A 90 -2.04 -9.26 -24.13
N PHE A 91 -3.20 -9.68 -23.66
CA PHE A 91 -3.96 -8.95 -22.65
C PHE A 91 -3.56 -9.43 -21.26
N ALA A 92 -3.21 -8.49 -20.38
CA ALA A 92 -2.97 -8.75 -18.98
C ALA A 92 -3.91 -7.88 -18.14
N GLY A 93 -4.69 -8.51 -17.29
CA GLY A 93 -5.61 -7.84 -16.37
C GLY A 93 -5.38 -8.31 -14.95
N GLY A 94 -5.62 -7.47 -13.96
CA GLY A 94 -5.49 -7.90 -12.58
C GLY A 94 -6.06 -6.92 -11.58
N GLY A 95 -6.06 -7.35 -10.33
CA GLY A 95 -6.56 -6.57 -9.22
C GLY A 95 -5.94 -6.95 -7.90
N ARG A 96 -5.92 -5.99 -6.99
CA ARG A 96 -5.50 -6.17 -5.60
C ARG A 96 -6.52 -5.52 -4.67
N LEU A 97 -6.89 -6.23 -3.63
CA LEU A 97 -7.74 -5.76 -2.53
C LEU A 97 -7.00 -6.01 -1.23
N GLY A 98 -6.79 -4.96 -0.44
CA GLY A 98 -6.22 -5.03 0.89
C GLY A 98 -7.20 -4.48 1.91
N LEU A 99 -7.42 -5.19 3.01
CA LEU A 99 -8.24 -4.74 4.12
C LEU A 99 -7.50 -5.00 5.42
N ALA A 100 -7.48 -3.99 6.30
CA ALA A 100 -6.85 -4.10 7.59
C ALA A 100 -7.69 -3.42 8.66
N ARG A 101 -7.53 -3.89 9.90
CA ARG A 101 -8.20 -3.36 11.07
C ARG A 101 -7.31 -3.50 12.29
N GLY A 102 -6.97 -2.37 12.91
CA GLY A 102 -6.32 -2.34 14.21
C GLY A 102 -7.30 -2.74 15.30
N PHE A 103 -6.82 -3.51 16.27
CA PHE A 103 -7.55 -3.80 17.48
C PHE A 103 -7.46 -2.61 18.44
N VAL A 104 -8.43 -2.52 19.35
CA VAL A 104 -8.48 -1.47 20.38
C VAL A 104 -7.22 -1.59 21.24
N LEU A 105 -6.44 -0.52 21.26
CA LEU A 105 -5.39 -0.28 22.23
C LEU A 105 -5.84 0.81 23.18
N GLU A 106 -6.05 0.46 24.45
CA GLU A 106 -6.29 1.41 25.53
C GLU A 106 -4.94 1.83 26.12
N LEU A 107 -4.66 3.13 26.09
CA LEU A 107 -3.47 3.70 26.72
C LEU A 107 -3.90 4.57 27.89
N ALA A 108 -3.15 4.46 28.99
CA ALA A 108 -3.28 5.38 30.11
C ALA A 108 -3.11 6.83 29.62
N GLY A 109 -3.98 7.72 30.07
CA GLY A 109 -3.83 9.14 29.85
C GLY A 109 -2.54 9.66 30.52
N PRO A 110 -2.06 10.86 30.13
CA PRO A 110 -0.94 11.47 30.83
C PRO A 110 -1.25 11.57 32.33
N PRO A 111 -0.26 11.30 33.20
CA PRO A 111 -0.48 11.39 34.63
C PRO A 111 -0.91 12.80 35.01
N THR A 112 -1.94 12.90 35.84
CA THR A 112 -2.47 14.19 36.29
C THR A 112 -1.76 14.56 37.59
N PRO A 113 -1.14 15.75 37.67
CA PRO A 113 -0.59 16.24 38.94
C PRO A 113 -1.73 16.60 39.88
N VAL A 114 -1.76 15.96 41.04
CA VAL A 114 -2.70 16.24 42.12
C VAL A 114 -1.90 16.59 43.36
N PHE A 115 -2.28 17.66 44.06
CA PHE A 115 -1.70 17.97 45.36
C PHE A 115 -2.41 17.14 46.43
N GLY A 116 -1.65 16.38 47.20
CA GLY A 116 -2.15 15.71 48.40
C GLY A 116 -2.52 16.73 49.48
N ASP A 117 -3.30 16.28 50.46
CA ASP A 117 -3.69 17.10 51.62
C ASP A 117 -2.48 17.58 52.45
N ASP A 118 -1.34 16.93 52.27
CA ASP A 118 -0.02 17.27 52.84
C ASP A 118 0.78 18.28 51.99
N GLY A 119 0.22 18.76 50.88
CA GLY A 119 0.87 19.69 49.95
C GLY A 119 1.89 19.03 49.02
N VAL A 120 2.01 17.70 49.04
CA VAL A 120 2.94 16.96 48.17
C VAL A 120 2.32 16.77 46.80
N LEU A 121 3.09 17.02 45.74
CA LEU A 121 2.70 16.72 44.37
C LEU A 121 2.74 15.21 44.13
N VAL A 122 1.59 14.62 43.80
CA VAL A 122 1.44 13.22 43.41
C VAL A 122 0.99 13.16 41.95
N LEU A 123 1.70 12.39 41.14
CA LEU A 123 1.29 12.07 39.78
C LEU A 123 0.33 10.88 39.82
N VAL A 124 -0.96 11.14 39.67
CA VAL A 124 -1.98 10.08 39.59
C VAL A 124 -2.03 9.57 38.15
N PRO A 125 -2.00 8.24 37.90
CA PRO A 125 -2.17 7.70 36.56
C PRO A 125 -3.44 8.27 35.91
N GLY A 126 -3.33 8.85 34.71
CA GLY A 126 -4.50 9.33 33.99
C GLY A 126 -5.42 8.17 33.63
N GLU A 127 -6.74 8.39 33.63
CA GLU A 127 -7.70 7.40 33.13
C GLU A 127 -7.32 6.95 31.70
N ALA A 128 -7.70 5.74 31.31
CA ALA A 128 -7.44 5.26 29.95
C ALA A 128 -8.29 6.04 28.94
N VAL A 129 -7.73 7.11 28.36
CA VAL A 129 -8.49 8.02 27.46
C VAL A 129 -8.24 7.71 25.98
N ASN A 130 -7.12 7.07 25.63
CA ASN A 130 -6.73 6.93 24.23
C ASN A 130 -7.03 5.52 23.70
N VAL A 131 -8.16 5.36 23.03
CA VAL A 131 -8.47 4.17 22.22
C VAL A 131 -7.88 4.36 20.82
N VAL A 132 -6.78 3.65 20.53
CA VAL A 132 -6.14 3.68 19.22
C VAL A 132 -6.48 2.40 18.46
N GLN A 133 -7.06 2.53 17.27
CA GLN A 133 -7.34 1.42 16.33
C GLN A 133 -6.53 1.55 15.02
N ALA A 134 -5.48 2.37 15.04
CA ALA A 134 -4.65 2.63 13.87
C ALA A 134 -3.57 1.55 13.73
N LEU A 135 -3.26 1.19 12.48
CA LEU A 135 -2.11 0.34 12.17
C LEU A 135 -0.82 1.16 12.23
N PRO A 136 0.31 0.59 12.68
CA PRO A 136 1.62 1.20 12.48
C PRO A 136 1.85 1.49 11.00
N ALA A 137 2.59 2.55 10.68
CA ALA A 137 2.88 2.92 9.29
C ALA A 137 3.43 1.77 8.44
N SER A 138 4.28 0.89 8.99
CA SER A 138 4.82 -0.28 8.28
C SER A 138 3.75 -1.27 7.82
N GLU A 139 2.60 -1.28 8.48
CA GLU A 139 1.51 -2.23 8.22
C GLU A 139 0.39 -1.65 7.36
N ARG A 140 0.44 -0.34 7.08
CA ARG A 140 -0.54 0.34 6.22
C ARG A 140 -0.34 -0.01 4.75
N PHE A 141 -1.39 0.20 3.98
CA PHE A 141 -1.33 0.12 2.53
C PHE A 141 -0.94 1.45 1.92
N PHE A 142 -0.18 1.36 0.83
CA PHE A 142 0.23 2.46 -0.03
C PHE A 142 0.02 2.06 -1.49
N ALA A 143 -0.13 3.04 -2.38
CA ALA A 143 -0.27 2.81 -3.81
C ALA A 143 0.21 4.02 -4.61
N GLY A 144 0.38 3.83 -5.91
CA GLY A 144 1.12 4.71 -6.80
C GLY A 144 2.50 4.15 -7.09
N GLY A 145 2.99 4.32 -8.31
CA GLY A 145 4.22 3.68 -8.79
C GLY A 145 3.99 2.74 -9.97
N ASP A 146 4.99 1.92 -10.28
CA ASP A 146 5.07 1.09 -11.47
C ASP A 146 4.38 -0.28 -11.36
N THR A 147 4.06 -0.70 -10.13
CA THR A 147 3.43 -1.99 -9.79
C THR A 147 1.97 -1.86 -9.36
N THR A 148 1.50 -0.65 -9.03
CA THR A 148 0.12 -0.40 -8.56
C THR A 148 -0.66 0.49 -9.51
N VAL A 149 -0.53 1.82 -9.45
CA VAL A 149 -1.22 2.74 -10.37
C VAL A 149 -0.21 3.66 -11.03
N ARG A 150 0.14 3.34 -12.28
CA ARG A 150 1.08 4.13 -13.08
C ARG A 150 0.50 5.51 -13.37
N GLY A 151 1.39 6.48 -13.57
CA GLY A 151 1.04 7.91 -13.63
C GLY A 151 1.07 8.62 -12.27
N PHE A 152 0.98 7.89 -11.16
CA PHE A 152 1.26 8.39 -9.82
C PHE A 152 2.71 8.12 -9.42
N ALA A 153 3.28 9.01 -8.61
CA ALA A 153 4.57 8.74 -7.98
C ALA A 153 4.42 7.63 -6.93
N LEU A 154 5.54 7.00 -6.56
CA LEU A 154 5.56 5.94 -5.56
C LEU A 154 4.81 6.37 -4.30
N ASP A 155 3.84 5.55 -3.88
CA ASP A 155 3.02 5.72 -2.67
C ASP A 155 2.13 6.97 -2.62
N ARG A 156 2.05 7.76 -3.71
CA ARG A 156 1.30 9.02 -3.76
C ARG A 156 -0.10 8.92 -4.39
N LEU A 157 -0.69 7.73 -4.42
CA LEU A 157 -2.11 7.54 -4.73
C LEU A 157 -2.93 7.58 -3.45
N GLY A 158 -3.83 8.55 -3.32
CA GLY A 158 -4.67 8.70 -2.14
C GLY A 158 -5.57 9.92 -2.19
N ASP A 159 -6.15 10.23 -1.03
CA ASP A 159 -6.85 11.48 -0.73
C ASP A 159 -6.32 12.12 0.56
N GLY A 160 -6.92 13.23 1.01
CA GLY A 160 -6.45 13.98 2.18
C GLY A 160 -6.52 13.24 3.52
N LEU A 161 -7.08 12.03 3.57
CA LEU A 161 -7.03 11.17 4.76
C LEU A 161 -5.84 10.20 4.75
N THR A 162 -5.21 9.98 3.59
CA THR A 162 -4.10 9.03 3.39
C THR A 162 -2.84 9.69 2.85
N ILE A 163 -2.93 10.98 2.51
CA ILE A 163 -1.85 11.88 2.13
C ILE A 163 -1.98 13.10 3.04
N ASP A 164 -0.89 13.50 3.69
CA ASP A 164 -0.89 14.65 4.59
C ASP A 164 -1.03 15.99 3.82
N PRO A 165 -1.24 17.11 4.54
CA PRO A 165 -1.34 18.42 3.92
C PRO A 165 -0.09 18.87 3.15
N ASN A 166 1.08 18.24 3.34
CA ASN A 166 2.34 18.54 2.64
C ASN A 166 2.57 17.60 1.43
N GLY A 167 1.64 16.70 1.12
CA GLY A 167 1.78 15.72 0.04
C GLY A 167 2.61 14.48 0.40
N PHE A 168 2.89 14.26 1.70
CA PHE A 168 3.54 13.07 2.20
C PHE A 168 2.52 11.93 2.41
N PRO A 169 2.81 10.71 1.93
CA PRO A 169 1.87 9.61 2.06
C PRO A 169 1.85 9.04 3.48
N THR A 170 0.68 9.04 4.12
CA THR A 170 0.48 8.49 5.48
C THR A 170 -0.09 7.07 5.46
N GLY A 171 -0.57 6.61 4.29
CA GLY A 171 -1.11 5.28 4.05
C GLY A 171 -2.50 5.08 4.64
N GLY A 172 -3.07 3.89 4.44
CA GLY A 172 -4.41 3.58 4.92
C GLY A 172 -4.62 2.11 5.27
N ASN A 173 -5.80 1.81 5.80
CA ASN A 173 -6.18 0.45 6.22
C ASN A 173 -6.99 -0.29 5.15
N ALA A 174 -7.20 0.29 3.97
CA ALA A 174 -7.72 -0.44 2.83
C ALA A 174 -7.10 0.02 1.52
N LEU A 175 -7.03 -0.90 0.57
CA LEU A 175 -6.45 -0.73 -0.75
C LEU A 175 -7.35 -1.39 -1.78
N MET A 176 -7.60 -0.72 -2.89
CA MET A 176 -8.19 -1.33 -4.07
C MET A 176 -7.43 -0.86 -5.30
N VAL A 177 -6.93 -1.79 -6.10
CA VAL A 177 -6.22 -1.52 -7.36
C VAL A 177 -6.73 -2.47 -8.42
N LEU A 178 -6.90 -1.96 -9.64
CA LEU A 178 -7.18 -2.72 -10.84
C LEU A 178 -6.22 -2.26 -11.94
N ASN A 179 -5.66 -3.23 -12.66
CA ASN A 179 -4.69 -3.01 -13.72
C ASN A 179 -5.18 -3.67 -15.00
N SER A 180 -4.97 -2.99 -16.12
CA SER A 180 -5.19 -3.56 -17.45
C SER A 180 -4.09 -3.11 -18.40
N GLU A 181 -3.59 -4.06 -19.18
CA GLU A 181 -2.44 -3.88 -20.05
C GLU A 181 -2.64 -4.66 -21.36
N LEU A 182 -2.33 -4.02 -22.48
CA LEU A 182 -2.21 -4.66 -23.79
C LEU A 182 -0.76 -4.59 -24.24
N ARG A 183 -0.17 -5.75 -24.50
CA ARG A 183 1.21 -5.89 -24.96
C ARG A 183 1.20 -6.31 -26.42
N VAL A 184 1.86 -5.55 -27.27
CA VAL A 184 1.97 -5.81 -28.71
C VAL A 184 3.43 -6.10 -29.02
N PRO A 185 3.78 -7.30 -29.49
CA PRO A 185 5.14 -7.61 -29.90
C PRO A 185 5.49 -6.83 -31.17
N VAL A 186 6.62 -6.14 -31.16
CA VAL A 186 7.15 -5.40 -32.31
C VAL A 186 8.36 -6.12 -32.92
N THR A 187 9.18 -6.71 -32.07
CA THR A 187 10.29 -7.61 -32.44
C THR A 187 10.30 -8.81 -31.51
N GLU A 188 11.24 -9.74 -31.69
CA GLU A 188 11.44 -10.88 -30.79
C GLU A 188 11.78 -10.48 -29.34
N SER A 189 12.29 -9.27 -29.12
CA SER A 189 12.75 -8.79 -27.80
C SER A 189 12.09 -7.49 -27.34
N ILE A 190 11.28 -6.85 -28.19
CA ILE A 190 10.64 -5.56 -27.90
C ILE A 190 9.13 -5.69 -28.02
N GLN A 191 8.43 -5.32 -26.95
CA GLN A 191 6.98 -5.15 -26.95
C GLN A 191 6.63 -3.69 -26.63
N VAL A 192 5.59 -3.17 -27.28
CA VAL A 192 4.97 -1.90 -26.91
C VAL A 192 3.71 -2.16 -26.12
N VAL A 193 3.43 -1.29 -25.16
CA VAL A 193 2.40 -1.52 -24.15
C VAL A 193 1.48 -0.32 -24.08
N GLY A 194 0.17 -0.57 -24.00
CA GLY A 194 -0.82 0.41 -23.56
C GLY A 194 -1.46 -0.06 -22.26
N PHE A 195 -1.70 0.85 -21.31
CA PHE A 195 -2.28 0.47 -20.02
C PHE A 195 -3.32 1.47 -19.49
N LEU A 196 -4.18 0.94 -18.64
CA LEU A 196 -5.09 1.68 -17.78
C LEU A 196 -5.07 1.05 -16.38
N ASP A 197 -4.67 1.86 -15.41
CA ASP A 197 -4.62 1.49 -14.00
C ASP A 197 -5.57 2.38 -13.21
N VAL A 198 -6.32 1.79 -12.29
CA VAL A 198 -7.21 2.51 -11.39
C VAL A 198 -7.09 1.98 -9.98
N GLY A 199 -7.23 2.85 -8.99
CA GLY A 199 -7.20 2.41 -7.60
C GLY A 199 -7.33 3.55 -6.61
N ASN A 200 -7.33 3.18 -5.33
CA ASN A 200 -7.14 4.12 -4.24
C ASN A 200 -6.71 3.42 -2.95
N VAL A 201 -6.13 4.20 -2.04
CA VAL A 201 -5.92 3.84 -0.63
C VAL A 201 -6.96 4.56 0.21
N PHE A 202 -7.47 3.88 1.24
CA PHE A 202 -8.49 4.41 2.14
C PHE A 202 -8.02 4.30 3.58
N ASP A 203 -8.28 5.35 4.37
CA ASP A 203 -7.95 5.41 5.80
C ASP A 203 -8.55 4.24 6.61
N ARG A 204 -9.76 3.80 6.25
CA ARG A 204 -10.45 2.66 6.86
C ARG A 204 -11.12 1.78 5.81
N ALA A 205 -11.20 0.48 6.09
CA ALA A 205 -11.96 -0.47 5.28
C ALA A 205 -13.43 -0.06 5.09
N ALA A 206 -14.08 0.49 6.13
CA ALA A 206 -15.47 0.95 6.05
C ALA A 206 -15.66 2.16 5.10
N ASN A 207 -14.58 2.87 4.76
CA ASN A 207 -14.65 4.03 3.89
C ASN A 207 -14.40 3.66 2.42
N LEU A 208 -14.11 2.39 2.09
CA LEU A 208 -13.92 1.95 0.71
C LEU A 208 -15.10 2.40 -0.16
N SER A 209 -14.81 3.11 -1.25
CA SER A 209 -15.83 3.67 -2.13
C SER A 209 -15.31 3.78 -3.56
N LEU A 210 -16.10 3.27 -4.52
CA LEU A 210 -15.80 3.36 -5.95
C LEU A 210 -15.77 4.81 -6.45
N GLY A 211 -16.52 5.72 -5.83
CA GLY A 211 -16.54 7.14 -6.20
C GLY A 211 -15.27 7.91 -5.85
N ARG A 212 -14.34 7.29 -5.12
CA ARG A 212 -13.04 7.87 -4.77
C ARG A 212 -11.87 7.20 -5.50
N ILE A 213 -12.16 6.29 -6.43
CA ILE A 213 -11.13 5.67 -7.27
C ILE A 213 -10.53 6.72 -8.21
N ARG A 214 -9.21 6.66 -8.33
CA ARG A 214 -8.41 7.54 -9.17
C ARG A 214 -7.71 6.69 -10.22
N GLY A 215 -7.26 7.31 -11.31
CA GLY A 215 -6.79 6.55 -12.47
C GLY A 215 -5.60 7.16 -13.17
N GLY A 216 -4.81 6.29 -13.80
CA GLY A 216 -3.75 6.64 -14.71
C GLY A 216 -3.79 5.77 -15.96
N ALA A 217 -3.48 6.36 -17.10
CA ALA A 217 -3.35 5.64 -18.36
C ALA A 217 -2.03 6.01 -19.03
N GLY A 218 -1.53 5.17 -19.92
CA GLY A 218 -0.28 5.48 -20.56
C GLY A 218 0.21 4.37 -21.48
N PHE A 219 1.50 4.48 -21.80
CA PHE A 219 2.17 3.57 -22.70
C PHE A 219 3.58 3.27 -22.21
N GLY A 220 4.13 2.16 -22.69
CA GLY A 220 5.45 1.73 -22.31
C GLY A 220 6.10 0.80 -23.31
N ILE A 221 7.36 0.47 -23.01
CA ILE A 221 8.18 -0.47 -23.76
C ILE A 221 8.61 -1.57 -22.81
N ARG A 222 8.62 -2.81 -23.30
CA ARG A 222 9.21 -3.98 -22.65
C ARG A 222 10.39 -4.44 -23.50
N TYR A 223 11.53 -4.67 -22.86
CA TYR A 223 12.72 -5.21 -23.51
C TYR A 223 13.18 -6.48 -22.81
N GLY A 224 13.14 -7.61 -23.51
CA GLY A 224 13.68 -8.88 -23.03
C GLY A 224 15.21 -8.85 -23.03
N SER A 225 15.81 -8.62 -21.86
CA SER A 225 17.27 -8.62 -21.70
C SER A 225 17.78 -9.94 -21.09
N PRO A 226 19.09 -10.26 -21.19
CA PRO A 226 19.66 -11.46 -20.59
C PRO A 226 19.52 -11.57 -19.07
N VAL A 227 19.26 -10.45 -18.38
CA VAL A 227 19.10 -10.39 -16.92
C VAL A 227 17.63 -10.29 -16.48
N GLY A 228 16.69 -10.39 -17.44
CA GLY A 228 15.25 -10.27 -17.22
C GLY A 228 14.61 -9.14 -18.03
N PRO A 229 13.27 -9.04 -18.03
CA PRO A 229 12.55 -8.00 -18.74
C PRO A 229 12.80 -6.62 -18.13
N ILE A 230 13.10 -5.64 -18.98
CA ILE A 230 13.22 -4.23 -18.61
C ILE A 230 11.96 -3.50 -19.05
N ARG A 231 11.41 -2.67 -18.17
CA ARG A 231 10.15 -1.94 -18.35
C ARG A 231 10.38 -0.45 -18.28
N VAL A 232 9.89 0.29 -19.28
CA VAL A 232 9.83 1.75 -19.26
C VAL A 232 8.40 2.16 -19.52
N ASP A 233 7.74 2.80 -18.55
CA ASP A 233 6.33 3.19 -18.62
C ASP A 233 6.19 4.71 -18.41
N LEU A 234 5.49 5.39 -19.32
CA LEU A 234 5.06 6.78 -19.15
C LEU A 234 3.56 6.82 -18.86
N GLY A 235 3.20 7.15 -17.63
CA GLY A 235 1.80 7.27 -17.20
C GLY A 235 1.34 8.72 -17.09
N PHE A 236 0.06 8.93 -17.35
CA PHE A 236 -0.67 10.20 -17.28
C PHE A 236 -1.80 10.07 -16.26
N LYS A 237 -1.88 11.01 -15.31
CA LYS A 237 -2.98 11.02 -14.33
C LYS A 237 -4.28 11.46 -15.01
N LEU A 238 -5.34 10.68 -14.86
CA LEU A 238 -6.66 10.98 -15.42
C LEU A 238 -7.42 12.02 -14.58
N ASP A 239 -7.16 12.05 -13.27
CA ASP A 239 -7.78 12.98 -12.32
C ASP A 239 -6.71 13.67 -11.44
N ARG A 240 -6.10 14.74 -11.96
CA ARG A 240 -5.12 15.52 -11.17
C ARG A 240 -5.82 16.26 -10.03
N ARG A 241 -5.19 16.24 -8.85
CA ARG A 241 -5.64 16.94 -7.66
C ARG A 241 -4.60 17.90 -7.13
N GLU A 242 -5.04 18.84 -6.32
CA GLU A 242 -4.19 19.77 -5.61
C GLU A 242 -3.95 19.27 -4.18
N PHE A 243 -2.69 19.19 -3.78
CA PHE A 243 -2.26 18.89 -2.42
C PHE A 243 -1.27 19.98 -2.00
N ALA A 244 -1.37 20.47 -0.75
CA ALA A 244 -0.48 21.52 -0.26
C ALA A 244 -0.46 22.84 -1.08
N GLY A 245 -1.52 23.14 -1.86
CA GLY A 245 -1.51 24.28 -2.79
C GLY A 245 -0.77 24.01 -4.11
N GLU A 246 -0.30 22.78 -4.33
CA GLU A 246 0.38 22.35 -5.54
C GLU A 246 -0.44 21.31 -6.32
N LEU A 247 -0.63 21.57 -7.61
CA LEU A 247 -1.30 20.65 -8.51
C LEU A 247 -0.37 19.48 -8.85
N GLU A 248 -0.82 18.25 -8.67
CA GLU A 248 -0.05 17.05 -8.99
C GLU A 248 0.55 17.11 -10.41
N SER A 249 1.76 16.58 -10.58
CA SER A 249 2.40 16.47 -11.89
C SER A 249 1.50 15.69 -12.86
N PRO A 250 1.39 16.11 -14.13
CA PRO A 250 0.50 15.44 -15.10
C PRO A 250 0.96 14.03 -15.45
N THR A 251 2.26 13.76 -15.34
CA THR A 251 2.87 12.50 -15.77
C THR A 251 3.81 11.92 -14.71
N ALA A 252 4.12 10.64 -14.84
CA ALA A 252 5.19 9.96 -14.13
C ALA A 252 5.88 8.96 -15.06
N LEU A 253 7.22 8.98 -15.07
CA LEU A 253 8.05 7.99 -15.74
C LEU A 253 8.45 6.91 -14.74
N HIS A 254 8.32 5.67 -15.15
CA HIS A 254 8.62 4.49 -14.36
C HIS A 254 9.63 3.61 -15.09
N LEU A 255 10.64 3.13 -14.36
CA LEU A 255 11.66 2.20 -14.84
C LEU A 255 11.73 1.04 -13.86
N SER A 256 11.57 -0.19 -14.35
CA SER A 256 11.71 -1.38 -13.53
C SER A 256 12.30 -2.57 -14.28
N ILE A 257 12.78 -3.54 -13.51
CA ILE A 257 13.36 -4.79 -13.97
C ILE A 257 12.57 -5.93 -13.34
N GLY A 258 12.09 -6.88 -14.14
CA GLY A 258 11.23 -7.97 -13.71
C GLY A 258 9.78 -7.81 -14.16
N GLN A 259 8.89 -8.57 -13.51
CA GLN A 259 7.50 -8.74 -13.95
C GLN A 259 6.65 -7.46 -13.89
N ALA A 260 5.59 -7.48 -14.69
CA ALA A 260 4.48 -6.56 -14.57
C ALA A 260 3.41 -7.15 -13.65
N PHE A 261 3.27 -6.50 -12.49
CA PHE A 261 2.30 -6.69 -11.41
C PHE A 261 2.15 -8.10 -10.81
#